data_AF-A0AAD1ZL70-F1
#
_entry.id   AF-A0AAD1ZL70-F1
#
_cell.length_a   1.000
_cell.length_b   1.000
_cell.length_c   1.000
_cell.angle_alpha   90.00
_cell.angle_beta   90.00
_cell.angle_gamma   90.00
#
_symmetry.space_group_name_H-M   'P 1'
#
loop_
_entity.id
_entity.type
_entity.pdbx_description
1 polymer ?
#
loop_
_entity_poly.entity_id
_entity_poly.type
_entity_poly.pdbx_seq_one_letter_code
_entity_poly.pdbx_strand_id
1 'polypeptide(L)'
;MVTDICRKEPYLGMNPLEAAVCMAALEGAVVSSMENSFGSLDLFWIQTTPMSIGIQANGNSIEHIIPKNTTLQAERSVLFKTVHDNQPGALIIVYEGDEKEIENNHTLRYFKITGITPARKGARVIEVCMRICALNVLTVSAGLLFSSAPAMQVLMPMEHHGHRW
;
A
#
# COMPACT_ATOMS: atom_id res chain seq x y z
N MET A 1 -21.48 25.82 4.15
CA MET A 1 -21.18 24.39 3.87
C MET A 1 -20.17 23.81 4.86
N VAL A 2 -18.92 24.30 4.94
CA VAL A 2 -17.92 23.75 5.88
C VAL A 2 -18.28 23.99 7.35
N THR A 3 -18.73 25.20 7.69
CA THR A 3 -19.21 25.54 9.04
C THR A 3 -20.44 24.73 9.45
N ASP A 4 -21.30 24.38 8.49
CA ASP A 4 -22.53 23.61 8.72
C ASP A 4 -22.24 22.13 9.04
N ILE A 5 -21.19 21.57 8.43
CA ILE A 5 -20.74 20.20 8.66
C ILE A 5 -19.94 20.09 9.97
N CYS A 6 -18.95 20.97 10.16
CA CYS A 6 -18.01 20.88 11.27
C CYS A 6 -18.51 21.49 12.58
N ARG A 7 -19.59 22.30 12.53
CA ARG A 7 -20.14 23.05 13.67
C ARG A 7 -19.09 23.87 14.43
N LYS A 8 -18.04 24.32 13.73
CA LYS A 8 -16.91 25.09 14.27
C LYS A 8 -16.41 26.06 13.22
N GLU A 9 -15.95 27.23 13.65
CA GLU A 9 -15.32 28.20 12.75
C GLU A 9 -13.96 27.69 12.26
N PRO A 10 -13.65 27.84 10.96
CA PRO A 10 -12.37 27.44 10.41
C PRO A 10 -11.25 28.34 10.93
N TYR A 11 -10.05 27.78 11.05
CA TYR A 11 -8.87 28.59 11.35
C TYR A 11 -8.48 29.43 10.12
N LEU A 12 -8.39 30.75 10.30
CA LEU A 12 -8.06 31.71 9.23
C LEU A 12 -6.71 32.42 9.42
N GLY A 13 -5.93 32.03 10.45
CA GLY A 13 -4.69 32.72 10.82
C GLY A 13 -3.47 32.43 9.92
N MET A 14 -3.64 31.64 8.86
CA MET A 14 -2.58 31.35 7.89
C MET A 14 -3.18 31.14 6.50
N ASN A 15 -2.49 31.60 5.46
CA ASN A 15 -2.91 31.38 4.08
C ASN A 15 -2.84 29.86 3.76
N PRO A 16 -3.88 29.25 3.15
CA PRO A 16 -3.88 27.82 2.85
C PRO A 16 -2.75 27.34 1.93
N LEU A 17 -2.35 28.18 0.95
CA LEU A 17 -1.27 27.85 0.04
C LEU A 17 0.09 27.92 0.74
N GLU A 18 0.29 28.93 1.59
CA GLU A 18 1.49 29.07 2.42
C GLU A 18 1.63 27.88 3.37
N ALA A 19 0.53 27.49 4.02
CA ALA A 19 0.47 26.31 4.88
C ALA A 19 0.94 25.04 4.14
N ALA A 20 0.43 24.82 2.93
CA ALA A 20 0.78 23.66 2.11
C ALA A 20 2.27 23.66 1.72
N VAL A 21 2.81 24.81 1.30
CA VAL A 21 4.22 24.93 0.93
C VAL A 21 5.15 24.75 2.13
N CYS A 22 4.82 25.33 3.29
CA CYS A 22 5.58 25.14 4.52
C CYS A 22 5.61 23.67 4.95
N MET A 23 4.48 22.96 4.85
CA MET A 23 4.42 21.52 5.16
C MET A 23 5.29 20.69 4.21
N ALA A 24 5.25 20.96 2.91
CA ALA A 24 6.10 20.27 1.93
C ALA A 24 7.60 20.51 2.18
N ALA A 25 7.98 21.75 2.54
CA ALA A 25 9.35 22.08 2.90
C ALA A 25 9.81 21.37 4.18
N LEU A 26 8.94 21.30 5.19
CA LEU A 26 9.19 20.58 6.43
C LEU A 26 9.37 19.08 6.20
N GLU A 27 8.49 18.47 5.40
CA GLU A 27 8.59 17.05 5.02
C GLU A 27 9.91 16.76 4.29
N GLY A 28 10.31 17.61 3.34
CA GLY A 28 11.58 17.50 2.65
C GLY A 28 12.79 17.61 3.59
N ALA A 29 12.75 18.51 4.57
CA ALA A 29 13.80 18.65 5.58
C ALA A 29 13.93 17.41 6.48
N VAL A 30 12.79 16.83 6.89
CA VAL A 30 12.76 15.60 7.71
C VAL A 30 13.30 14.41 6.91
N VAL A 31 12.86 14.24 5.67
CA VAL A 31 13.29 13.12 4.79
C VAL A 31 14.78 13.23 4.43
N SER A 32 15.29 14.44 4.24
CA SER A 32 16.72 14.67 3.94
C SER A 32 17.64 14.55 5.16
N SER A 33 17.09 14.28 6.35
CA SER A 33 17.85 14.20 7.61
C SER A 33 18.71 15.45 7.84
N MET A 34 18.22 16.62 7.41
CA MET A 34 18.97 17.86 7.49
C MET A 34 19.02 18.31 8.95
N GLU A 35 20.17 18.10 9.60
CA GLU A 35 20.40 18.61 10.95
C GLU A 35 20.35 20.14 10.93
N ASN A 36 19.44 20.69 11.72
CA ASN A 36 19.34 22.12 12.01
C ASN A 36 20.24 22.46 13.21
N SER A 37 20.74 23.69 13.25
CA SER A 37 21.59 24.24 14.33
C SER A 37 20.93 24.28 15.73
N PHE A 38 19.69 23.81 15.86
CA PHE A 38 18.88 23.78 17.08
C PHE A 38 18.61 22.35 17.63
N GLY A 39 19.22 21.31 17.04
CA GLY A 39 18.98 19.91 17.40
C GLY A 39 17.76 19.32 16.70
N SER A 40 17.68 17.98 16.64
CA SER A 40 16.62 17.24 15.94
C SER A 40 15.25 17.83 16.25
N LEU A 41 14.53 18.30 15.23
CA LEU A 41 13.12 18.63 15.33
C LEU A 41 12.39 17.44 15.96
N ASP A 42 11.89 17.59 17.19
CA ASP A 42 11.04 16.61 17.86
C ASP A 42 9.63 16.66 17.25
N LEU A 43 9.57 16.30 15.96
CA LEU A 43 8.37 16.38 15.15
C LEU A 43 7.88 14.97 14.91
N PHE A 44 6.84 14.60 15.65
CA PHE A 44 6.17 13.31 15.49
C PHE A 44 4.86 13.51 14.73
N TRP A 45 4.73 12.81 13.61
CA TRP A 45 3.51 12.77 12.82
C TRP A 45 3.16 11.33 12.46
N ILE A 46 1.85 11.04 12.41
CA ILE A 46 1.32 9.72 12.08
C ILE A 46 0.52 9.86 10.79
N GLN A 47 0.85 9.03 9.81
CA GLN A 47 0.07 8.85 8.61
C GLN A 47 -0.67 7.51 8.66
N THR A 48 -1.82 7.43 7.98
CA THR A 48 -2.63 6.20 7.89
C THR A 48 -3.06 5.93 6.46
N THR A 49 -3.25 4.67 6.09
CA THR A 49 -3.82 4.30 4.79
C THR A 49 -5.27 4.75 4.66
N PRO A 50 -5.69 5.39 3.55
CA PRO A 50 -7.07 5.84 3.38
C PRO A 50 -8.04 4.68 3.09
N MET A 51 -7.58 3.68 2.33
CA MET A 51 -8.36 2.52 1.89
C MET A 51 -7.60 1.22 2.20
N SER A 52 -8.30 0.09 2.17
CA SER A 52 -7.66 -1.22 2.27
C SER A 52 -6.91 -1.55 0.98
N ILE A 53 -5.75 -2.19 1.11
CA ILE A 53 -4.91 -2.68 0.01
C ILE A 53 -4.89 -4.20 0.10
N GLY A 54 -5.18 -4.85 -1.02
CA GLY A 54 -5.31 -6.30 -1.08
C GLY A 54 -4.89 -6.87 -2.41
N ILE A 55 -5.04 -8.19 -2.52
CA ILE A 55 -4.88 -8.90 -3.79
C ILE A 55 -6.14 -9.66 -4.16
N GLN A 56 -6.34 -9.89 -5.44
CA GLN A 56 -7.33 -10.86 -5.89
C GLN A 56 -6.88 -12.27 -5.50
N ALA A 57 -7.68 -12.92 -4.66
CA ALA A 57 -7.56 -14.34 -4.37
C ALA A 57 -8.22 -15.16 -5.49
N ASN A 58 -8.08 -16.49 -5.45
CA ASN A 58 -8.67 -17.36 -6.47
C ASN A 58 -10.19 -17.10 -6.61
N GLY A 59 -10.63 -16.79 -7.84
CA GLY A 59 -12.01 -16.39 -8.13
C GLY A 59 -12.16 -14.86 -8.18
N ASN A 60 -13.35 -14.36 -7.78
CA ASN A 60 -13.70 -12.94 -7.83
C ASN A 60 -13.70 -12.26 -6.44
N SER A 61 -12.95 -12.81 -5.46
CA SER A 61 -12.84 -12.23 -4.11
C SER A 61 -11.50 -11.56 -3.88
N ILE A 62 -11.51 -10.43 -3.17
CA ILE A 62 -10.29 -9.73 -2.72
C ILE A 62 -9.93 -10.18 -1.30
N GLU A 63 -8.66 -10.47 -1.08
CA GLU A 63 -8.06 -10.65 0.23
C GLU A 63 -7.37 -9.33 0.64
N HIS A 64 -7.88 -8.64 1.65
CA HIS A 64 -7.27 -7.42 2.17
C HIS A 64 -6.05 -7.77 3.05
N ILE A 65 -4.86 -7.28 2.66
CA ILE A 65 -3.59 -7.56 3.34
C ILE A 65 -3.23 -6.40 4.29
N ILE A 66 -3.41 -5.16 3.83
CA ILE A 66 -3.26 -3.95 4.63
C ILE A 66 -4.65 -3.31 4.77
N PRO A 67 -5.30 -3.35 5.94
CA PRO A 67 -6.61 -2.75 6.11
C PRO A 67 -6.54 -1.22 6.04
N LYS A 68 -7.66 -0.56 5.77
CA LYS A 68 -7.76 0.90 5.91
C LYS A 68 -7.40 1.37 7.31
N ASN A 69 -7.01 2.64 7.40
CA ASN A 69 -6.56 3.30 8.63
C ASN A 69 -5.33 2.63 9.28
N THR A 70 -4.54 1.87 8.51
CA THR A 70 -3.29 1.30 9.01
C THR A 70 -2.23 2.38 9.11
N THR A 71 -1.63 2.53 10.29
CA THR A 71 -0.52 3.46 10.50
C THR A 71 0.69 3.07 9.65
N LEU A 72 1.26 4.05 8.93
CA LEU A 72 2.53 3.89 8.25
C LEU A 72 3.69 4.09 9.25
N GLN A 73 4.78 3.33 9.19
CA GLN A 73 5.14 2.28 8.23
C GLN A 73 4.51 0.92 8.59
N ALA A 74 4.11 0.14 7.58
CA ALA A 74 3.53 -1.18 7.79
C ALA A 74 4.04 -2.22 6.79
N GLU A 75 4.19 -3.45 7.27
CA GLU A 75 4.50 -4.63 6.47
C GLU A 75 3.60 -5.79 6.89
N ARG A 76 2.99 -6.46 5.91
CA ARG A 76 2.10 -7.59 6.11
C ARG A 76 2.34 -8.61 5.00
N SER A 77 2.33 -9.90 5.34
CA SER A 77 2.42 -10.98 4.37
C SER A 77 1.30 -11.99 4.55
N VAL A 78 0.91 -12.62 3.43
CA VAL A 78 -0.09 -13.67 3.38
C VAL A 78 0.44 -14.82 2.53
N LEU A 79 0.09 -16.04 2.93
CA LEU A 79 0.48 -17.27 2.25
C LEU A 79 -0.68 -17.80 1.40
N PHE A 80 -0.41 -17.99 0.12
CA PHE A 80 -1.33 -18.57 -0.86
C PHE A 80 -0.82 -19.94 -1.31
N LYS A 81 -1.74 -20.77 -1.79
CA LYS A 81 -1.42 -22.11 -2.31
C LYS A 81 -1.84 -22.22 -3.77
N THR A 82 -1.11 -23.04 -4.53
CA THR A 82 -1.48 -23.32 -5.92
C THR A 82 -2.85 -23.98 -6.03
N VAL A 83 -3.62 -23.59 -7.04
CA VAL A 83 -5.00 -24.05 -7.26
C VAL A 83 -5.14 -25.12 -8.33
N HIS A 84 -4.13 -25.28 -9.17
CA HIS A 84 -4.10 -26.29 -10.22
C HIS A 84 -2.89 -27.21 -10.08
N ASP A 85 -3.04 -28.46 -10.52
CA ASP A 85 -1.91 -29.38 -10.67
C ASP A 85 -0.94 -28.84 -11.72
N ASN A 86 0.35 -28.94 -11.43
CA ASN A 86 1.43 -28.48 -12.30
C ASN A 86 1.28 -27.01 -12.76
N GLN A 87 0.69 -26.17 -11.90
CA GLN A 87 0.48 -24.75 -12.18
C GLN A 87 1.81 -24.06 -12.54
N PRO A 88 1.98 -23.54 -13.77
CA PRO A 88 3.27 -23.00 -14.25
C PRO A 88 3.59 -21.60 -13.70
N GLY A 89 2.59 -20.91 -13.15
CA GLY A 89 2.71 -19.56 -12.62
C GLY A 89 1.43 -19.08 -11.94
N ALA A 90 1.52 -17.96 -11.23
CA ALA A 90 0.39 -17.33 -10.55
C ALA A 90 0.31 -15.85 -10.95
N LEU A 91 -0.89 -15.37 -11.26
CA LEU A 91 -1.15 -13.95 -11.51
C LEU A 91 -1.55 -13.31 -10.18
N ILE A 92 -0.81 -12.30 -9.76
CA ILE A 92 -1.12 -11.48 -8.59
C ILE A 92 -1.62 -10.14 -9.10
N ILE A 93 -2.86 -9.80 -8.75
CA ILE A 93 -3.44 -8.50 -9.08
C ILE A 93 -3.68 -7.77 -7.77
N VAL A 94 -3.14 -6.57 -7.66
CA VAL A 94 -3.14 -5.72 -6.48
C VAL A 94 -4.21 -4.65 -6.64
N TYR A 95 -5.03 -4.49 -5.60
CA TYR A 95 -6.16 -3.59 -5.58
C TYR A 95 -6.12 -2.68 -4.36
N GLU A 96 -6.74 -1.51 -4.51
CA GLU A 96 -7.08 -0.58 -3.44
C GLU A 96 -8.60 -0.39 -3.40
N GLY A 97 -9.20 -0.61 -2.23
CA GLY A 97 -10.63 -0.43 -2.01
C GLY A 97 -11.18 -1.33 -0.91
N ASP A 98 -12.43 -1.09 -0.52
CA ASP A 98 -13.12 -1.83 0.55
C ASP A 98 -14.33 -2.63 0.03
N GLU A 99 -14.59 -2.58 -1.27
CA GLU A 99 -15.77 -3.19 -1.87
C GLU A 99 -15.59 -4.70 -2.03
N LYS A 100 -16.68 -5.47 -1.90
CA LYS A 100 -16.61 -6.94 -2.03
C LYS A 100 -16.39 -7.39 -3.47
N GLU A 101 -16.91 -6.62 -4.42
CA GLU A 101 -16.83 -6.91 -5.85
C GLU A 101 -15.58 -6.25 -6.44
N ILE A 102 -14.74 -7.03 -7.12
CA ILE A 102 -13.47 -6.56 -7.69
C ILE A 102 -13.67 -5.37 -8.63
N GLU A 103 -14.77 -5.34 -9.38
CA GLU A 103 -15.06 -4.31 -10.38
C GLU A 103 -15.28 -2.92 -9.76
N ASN A 104 -15.66 -2.86 -8.49
CA ASN A 104 -15.88 -1.61 -7.75
C ASN A 104 -14.63 -1.13 -7.00
N ASN A 105 -13.51 -1.85 -7.11
CA ASN A 105 -12.24 -1.48 -6.49
C ASN A 105 -11.25 -0.94 -7.53
N HIS A 106 -10.30 -0.15 -7.05
CA HIS A 106 -9.27 0.40 -7.91
C HIS A 106 -8.15 -0.62 -8.13
N THR A 107 -7.86 -0.95 -9.39
CA THR A 107 -6.74 -1.84 -9.73
C THR A 107 -5.45 -1.03 -9.79
N LEU A 108 -4.52 -1.31 -8.88
CA LEU A 108 -3.22 -0.63 -8.85
C LEU A 108 -2.27 -1.22 -9.89
N ARG A 109 -2.07 -2.55 -9.85
CA ARG A 109 -1.17 -3.25 -10.77
C ARG A 109 -1.41 -4.74 -10.77
N TYR A 110 -0.82 -5.43 -11.73
CA TYR A 110 -0.69 -6.87 -11.70
C TYR A 110 0.73 -7.30 -12.07
N PHE A 111 1.11 -8.48 -11.60
CA PHE A 111 2.36 -9.13 -11.99
C PHE A 111 2.19 -10.64 -11.93
N LYS A 112 2.97 -11.35 -12.73
CA LYS A 112 2.91 -12.81 -12.84
C LYS A 112 4.18 -13.42 -12.28
N ILE A 113 4.01 -14.35 -11.35
CA ILE A 113 5.07 -15.25 -10.90
C ILE A 113 5.13 -16.40 -11.91
N THR A 114 6.31 -16.67 -12.46
CA THR A 114 6.55 -17.77 -13.40
C THR A 114 7.57 -18.74 -12.83
N GLY A 115 7.70 -19.93 -13.44
CA GLY A 115 8.71 -20.91 -13.02
C GLY A 115 8.34 -21.69 -11.75
N ILE A 116 7.04 -21.79 -11.44
CA ILE A 116 6.60 -22.63 -10.33
C ILE A 116 6.87 -24.09 -10.69
N THR A 117 7.66 -24.77 -9.88
CA THR A 117 8.01 -26.18 -10.13
C THR A 117 6.74 -27.04 -10.10
N PRO A 118 6.51 -27.90 -11.12
CA PRO A 118 5.34 -28.76 -11.19
C PRO A 118 5.15 -29.57 -9.90
N ALA A 119 3.96 -29.50 -9.34
CA ALA A 119 3.56 -30.22 -8.14
C ALA A 119 2.03 -30.34 -8.12
N ARG A 120 1.52 -31.21 -7.25
CA ARG A 120 0.07 -31.33 -7.02
C ARG A 120 -0.50 -30.00 -6.50
N LYS A 121 -1.78 -29.76 -6.76
CA LYS A 121 -2.56 -28.65 -6.20
C LYS A 121 -2.31 -28.54 -4.69
N GLY A 122 -2.06 -27.33 -4.21
CA GLY A 122 -1.85 -27.05 -2.80
C GLY A 122 -0.45 -27.35 -2.26
N ALA A 123 0.43 -27.99 -3.04
CA ALA A 123 1.76 -28.37 -2.59
C ALA A 123 2.75 -27.21 -2.57
N ARG A 124 2.58 -26.21 -3.46
CA ARG A 124 3.44 -25.02 -3.52
C ARG A 124 2.76 -23.88 -2.78
N VAL A 125 3.53 -23.22 -1.91
CA VAL A 125 3.11 -22.05 -1.14
C VAL A 125 3.79 -20.82 -1.73
N ILE A 126 3.00 -19.80 -2.02
CA ILE A 126 3.43 -18.50 -2.51
C ILE A 126 3.23 -17.52 -1.36
N GLU A 127 4.30 -16.86 -0.93
CA GLU A 127 4.20 -15.73 -0.03
C GLU A 127 4.03 -14.46 -0.86
N VAL A 128 3.05 -13.63 -0.47
CA VAL A 128 2.90 -12.26 -0.97
C VAL A 128 3.09 -11.34 0.22
N CYS A 129 4.06 -10.45 0.15
CA CYS A 129 4.34 -9.44 1.17
C CYS A 129 4.08 -8.04 0.60
N MET A 130 3.35 -7.25 1.36
CA MET A 130 3.06 -5.85 1.08
C MET A 130 3.70 -4.99 2.15
N ARG A 131 4.56 -4.07 1.72
CA ARG A 131 5.20 -3.08 2.58
C ARG A 131 4.81 -1.69 2.11
N ILE A 132 4.32 -0.86 3.00
CA ILE A 132 4.08 0.56 2.75
C ILE A 132 5.00 1.41 3.61
N CYS A 133 5.79 2.25 2.94
CA CYS A 133 6.79 3.11 3.59
C CYS A 133 6.20 4.48 3.94
N ALA A 134 6.91 5.26 4.77
CA ALA A 134 6.46 6.58 5.22
C ALA A 134 6.26 7.61 4.10
N LEU A 135 6.80 7.36 2.90
CA LEU A 135 6.57 8.17 1.70
C LEU A 135 5.33 7.72 0.90
N ASN A 136 4.47 6.90 1.50
CA ASN A 136 3.31 6.29 0.86
C ASN A 136 3.66 5.49 -0.41
N VAL A 137 4.80 4.81 -0.41
CA VAL A 137 5.21 3.92 -1.50
C VAL A 137 4.94 2.49 -1.09
N LEU A 138 4.09 1.79 -1.86
CA LEU A 138 3.78 0.39 -1.69
C LEU A 138 4.78 -0.47 -2.46
N THR A 139 5.43 -1.38 -1.77
CA THR A 139 6.25 -2.44 -2.36
C THR A 139 5.52 -3.76 -2.18
N VAL A 140 5.24 -4.44 -3.28
CA VAL A 140 4.66 -5.78 -3.26
C VAL A 140 5.71 -6.76 -3.73
N SER A 141 6.05 -7.72 -2.88
CA SER A 141 6.93 -8.82 -3.22
C SER A 141 6.15 -10.13 -3.21
N ALA A 142 6.48 -11.03 -4.12
CA ALA A 142 5.94 -12.37 -4.09
C ALA A 142 6.98 -13.41 -4.50
N GLY A 143 6.96 -14.55 -3.81
CA GLY A 143 7.92 -15.63 -4.02
C GLY A 143 7.39 -16.96 -3.54
N LEU A 144 8.00 -18.03 -4.03
CA LEU A 144 7.73 -19.37 -3.49
C LEU A 144 8.42 -19.50 -2.13
N LEU A 145 7.65 -19.89 -1.13
CA LEU A 145 8.18 -20.21 0.19
C LEU A 145 9.19 -21.36 0.06
N PHE A 146 10.37 -21.22 0.67
CA PHE A 146 11.49 -22.17 0.61
C PHE A 146 12.17 -22.35 -0.76
N SER A 147 11.89 -21.48 -1.74
CA SER A 147 12.64 -21.45 -3.00
C SER A 147 13.83 -20.51 -2.88
N SER A 148 14.98 -20.89 -3.46
CA SER A 148 16.13 -20.00 -3.64
C SER A 148 15.98 -19.06 -4.83
N ALA A 149 14.88 -19.15 -5.58
CA ALA A 149 14.58 -18.24 -6.69
C ALA A 149 14.27 -16.83 -6.15
N PRO A 150 14.73 -15.77 -6.84
CA PRO A 150 14.49 -14.40 -6.39
C PRO A 150 12.98 -14.11 -6.36
N ALA A 151 12.52 -13.50 -5.27
CA ALA A 151 11.15 -12.99 -5.18
C ALA A 151 10.94 -11.88 -6.21
N MET A 152 9.83 -11.93 -6.93
CA MET A 152 9.44 -10.85 -7.83
C MET A 152 8.99 -9.67 -6.97
N GLN A 153 9.60 -8.50 -7.18
CA GLN A 153 9.25 -7.28 -6.45
C GLN A 153 8.73 -6.22 -7.40
N VAL A 154 7.68 -5.52 -6.95
CA VAL A 154 7.05 -4.45 -7.69
C VAL A 154 6.88 -3.25 -6.77
N LEU A 155 7.48 -2.13 -7.16
CA LEU A 155 7.31 -0.85 -6.51
C LEU A 155 6.12 -0.10 -7.13
N MET A 156 5.26 0.44 -6.29
CA MET A 156 4.07 1.19 -6.65
C MET A 156 4.05 2.47 -5.80
N PRO A 157 4.33 3.64 -6.38
CA PRO A 157 3.95 4.89 -5.71
C PRO A 157 2.43 4.87 -5.57
N MET A 158 1.91 5.05 -4.35
CA MET A 158 0.47 5.18 -4.16
C MET A 158 0.11 6.59 -4.60
N GLU A 159 -0.49 6.73 -5.78
CA GLU A 159 -0.92 8.03 -6.25
C GLU A 159 -2.04 8.54 -5.33
N HIS A 160 -1.99 9.83 -5.01
CA HIS A 160 -3.14 10.52 -4.45
C HIS A 160 -4.13 10.69 -5.61
N HIS A 161 -4.84 9.61 -5.98
CA HIS A 161 -5.89 9.70 -6.97
C HIS A 161 -6.83 10.78 -6.47
N GLY A 162 -6.94 11.86 -7.24
CA GLY A 162 -7.83 12.97 -6.95
C GLY A 162 -9.26 12.45 -6.99
N HIS A 163 -9.69 11.79 -5.91
CA HIS A 163 -11.08 11.61 -5.61
C HIS A 163 -11.64 13.01 -5.61
N ARG A 164 -12.43 13.31 -6.65
CA ARG A 164 -13.29 14.48 -6.71
C ARG A 164 -14.21 14.37 -5.50
N TRP A 165 -13.84 15.06 -4.43
CA TRP A 165 -14.77 15.49 -3.39
C TRP A 165 -15.72 16.53 -3.96
#